data_AF-A0A1F3E7A6-F1
#
_entry.id   AF-A0A1F3E7A6-F1
#
_cell.length_a   1.000
_cell.length_b   1.000
_cell.length_c   1.000
_cell.angle_alpha   90.00
_cell.angle_beta   90.00
_cell.angle_gamma   90.00
#
_symmetry.space_group_name_H-M   'P 1'
#
loop_
_entity.id
_entity.type
_entity.pdbx_description
1 polymer ?
#
loop_
_entity_poly.entity_id
_entity_poly.type
_entity_poly.pdbx_seq_one_letter_code
_entity_poly.pdbx_strand_id
1 'polypeptide(L)' 'MFNLFKKKKRKIQLKDLNGNPLNVGDKVESLRYELGICTLIESENGFEYQSESTGQKVSYAKMIDAATTFQKVKKLD' A
#
# COMPACT_ATOMS: atom_id res chain seq x y z
N MET A 1 23.01 -17.86 -29.70
CA MET A 1 22.17 -18.17 -28.53
C MET A 1 21.72 -16.85 -27.93
N PHE A 2 20.46 -16.45 -28.15
CA PHE A 2 19.97 -15.11 -27.81
C PHE A 2 19.62 -15.04 -26.32
N ASN A 3 20.44 -14.34 -25.54
CA ASN A 3 20.09 -13.95 -24.18
C ASN A 3 19.01 -12.86 -24.24
N LEU A 4 17.74 -13.27 -24.33
CA LEU A 4 16.60 -12.38 -24.20
C LEU A 4 16.64 -11.67 -22.84
N PHE A 5 16.73 -10.34 -22.91
CA PHE A 5 16.71 -9.37 -21.83
C PHE A 5 15.85 -9.80 -20.63
N LYS A 6 16.51 -10.10 -19.50
CA LYS A 6 15.85 -10.19 -18.19
C LYS A 6 15.25 -8.81 -17.88
N LYS A 7 13.93 -8.65 -18.02
CA LYS A 7 13.21 -7.47 -17.53
C LYS A 7 13.51 -7.31 -16.03
N LYS A 8 14.25 -6.26 -15.64
CA LYS A 8 14.40 -5.86 -14.24
C LYS A 8 12.99 -5.64 -13.69
N LYS A 9 12.56 -6.46 -12.71
CA LYS A 9 11.31 -6.23 -11.98
C LYS A 9 11.41 -4.86 -11.31
N ARG A 10 10.68 -3.86 -11.81
CA ARG A 10 10.55 -2.57 -11.11
C ARG A 10 9.84 -2.88 -9.80
N LYS A 11 10.50 -2.62 -8.67
CA LYS A 11 9.82 -2.62 -7.37
C LYS A 11 8.74 -1.56 -7.46
N ILE A 12 7.48 -1.96 -7.38
CA ILE A 12 6.36 -1.03 -7.37
C ILE A 12 6.48 -0.26 -6.05
N GLN A 13 6.89 1.00 -6.14
CA GLN A 13 6.97 1.87 -4.98
C GLN A 13 5.54 2.28 -4.63
N LEU A 14 5.06 1.83 -3.48
CA LEU A 14 3.74 2.20 -2.98
C LEU A 14 3.71 3.71 -2.72
N LYS A 15 2.59 4.34 -3.08
CA LYS A 15 2.38 5.77 -2.90
C LYS A 15 1.04 6.04 -2.26
N ASP A 16 1.00 7.02 -1.37
CA ASP A 16 -0.25 7.55 -0.82
C ASP A 16 -1.02 8.37 -1.87
N LEU A 17 -2.18 8.91 -1.48
CA LEU A 17 -3.02 9.76 -2.33
C LEU A 17 -2.27 10.99 -2.89
N ASN A 18 -1.25 11.47 -2.18
CA ASN A 18 -0.46 12.65 -2.53
C ASN A 18 0.82 12.28 -3.31
N GLY A 19 1.06 11.01 -3.58
CA GLY A 19 2.26 10.52 -4.26
C GLY A 19 3.46 10.29 -3.35
N ASN A 20 3.32 10.42 -2.03
CA ASN A 20 4.36 10.15 -1.05
C ASN A 20 4.65 8.65 -0.98
N PRO A 21 5.93 8.23 -0.96
CA PRO A 21 6.27 6.83 -0.85
C PRO A 21 5.83 6.24 0.49
N LEU A 22 5.25 5.04 0.44
CA LEU A 22 4.86 4.25 1.60
C LEU A 22 5.82 3.07 1.78
N ASN A 23 6.24 2.85 3.01
CA ASN A 23 7.07 1.74 3.44
C ASN A 23 6.37 0.95 4.53
N VAL A 24 6.74 -0.33 4.66
CA VAL A 24 6.25 -1.18 5.75
C VAL A 24 6.63 -0.55 7.10
N GLY A 25 5.68 -0.46 8.01
CA GLY A 25 5.80 0.23 9.29
C GLY A 25 5.29 1.68 9.29
N ASP A 26 5.04 2.28 8.13
CA ASP A 26 4.45 3.62 8.06
C ASP A 26 3.02 3.62 8.61
N LYS A 27 2.69 4.68 9.35
CA LYS A 27 1.32 4.98 9.76
C LYS A 27 0.62 5.76 8.66
N VAL A 28 -0.61 5.38 8.37
CA VAL A 28 -1.44 6.01 7.35
C VAL A 28 -2.86 6.16 7.86
N GLU A 29 -3.52 7.23 7.45
CA GLU A 29 -4.96 7.36 7.60
C GLU A 29 -5.65 6.71 6.40
N SER A 30 -6.55 5.76 6.66
CA SER A 30 -7.34 5.12 5.61
C SER A 30 -8.52 5.99 5.21
N LEU A 31 -8.65 6.24 3.91
CA LEU A 31 -9.78 6.98 3.32
C LEU A 31 -10.87 6.04 2.80
N ARG A 32 -10.81 4.75 3.17
CA ARG A 32 -11.70 3.69 2.70
C ARG A 32 -12.10 2.80 3.86
N TYR A 33 -13.34 2.28 3.82
CA TYR A 33 -13.85 1.32 4.80
C TYR A 33 -13.82 1.81 6.26
N GLU A 34 -13.72 3.13 6.50
CA GLU A 34 -13.77 3.74 7.84
C GLU A 34 -12.77 3.14 8.85
N LEU A 35 -11.61 2.66 8.38
CA LEU A 35 -10.61 2.01 9.24
C LEU A 35 -9.86 2.99 10.17
N GLY A 36 -9.94 4.30 9.89
CA GLY A 36 -9.20 5.33 10.61
C GLY A 36 -7.68 5.17 10.41
N ILE A 37 -6.93 5.28 11.52
CA ILE A 37 -5.47 5.14 11.52
C ILE A 37 -5.09 3.68 11.34
N CYS A 38 -4.21 3.41 10.39
CA CYS A 38 -3.72 2.10 10.03
C CYS A 38 -2.20 2.07 9.94
N THR A 39 -1.64 0.88 10.14
CA THR A 39 -0.21 0.61 9.94
C THR A 39 -0.04 -0.30 8.74
N LEU A 40 0.89 0.06 7.84
CA LEU A 40 1.23 -0.77 6.68
C LEU A 40 2.10 -1.94 7.14
N ILE A 41 1.60 -3.17 7.00
CA ILE A 41 2.28 -4.40 7.38
C ILE A 41 2.52 -5.29 6.15
N GLU A 42 3.56 -6.12 6.22
CA GLU A 42 3.82 -7.18 5.25
C GLU A 42 3.25 -8.50 5.78
N SER A 43 2.44 -9.18 4.97
CA SER A 43 1.83 -10.48 5.24
C SER A 43 2.29 -11.51 4.20
N GLU A 44 1.96 -12.79 4.40
CA GLU A 44 2.25 -13.88 3.46
C GLU A 44 1.69 -13.63 2.05
N ASN A 45 0.58 -12.90 1.96
CA ASN A 45 -0.10 -12.57 0.68
C ASN A 45 0.33 -11.22 0.10
N GLY A 46 1.34 -10.56 0.70
CA GLY A 46 1.81 -9.22 0.33
C GLY A 46 1.41 -8.17 1.36
N PHE A 47 1.20 -6.92 0.92
CA PHE A 47 0.96 -5.80 1.82
C PHE A 47 -0.49 -5.71 2.30
N GLU A 48 -0.66 -5.36 3.57
CA GLU A 48 -1.96 -5.12 4.20
C GLU A 48 -1.91 -3.89 5.10
N TYR A 49 -3.05 -3.23 5.25
CA TYR A 49 -3.25 -2.17 6.24
C TYR A 49 -3.99 -2.73 7.44
N GLN A 50 -3.42 -2.57 8.63
CA GLN A 50 -4.05 -2.97 9.88
C GLN A 50 -4.53 -1.73 10.63
N SER A 51 -5.84 -1.63 10.90
CA SER A 51 -6.41 -0.58 11.74
C SER A 51 -5.89 -0.68 13.17
N GLU A 52 -5.41 0.43 13.72
CA GLU A 52 -5.00 0.51 15.14
C GLU A 52 -6.21 0.52 16.09
N SER A 53 -7.37 0.97 15.61
CA SER A 53 -8.58 1.11 16.44
C SER A 53 -9.38 -0.20 16.58
N THR A 54 -9.58 -0.91 15.46
CA THR A 54 -10.43 -2.11 15.42
C THR A 54 -9.63 -3.40 15.25
N GLY A 55 -8.34 -3.31 14.88
CA GLY A 55 -7.52 -4.46 14.50
C GLY A 55 -7.88 -5.04 13.12
N GLN A 56 -8.84 -4.45 12.40
CA GLN A 56 -9.28 -4.94 11.09
C GLN A 56 -8.14 -4.80 10.06
N LYS A 57 -7.97 -5.85 9.24
CA LYS A 57 -6.95 -5.90 8.18
C LYS A 57 -7.59 -5.79 6.80
N VAL A 58 -7.01 -4.96 5.95
CA VAL A 58 -7.45 -4.80 4.55
C VAL A 58 -6.24 -4.91 3.63
N SER A 59 -6.36 -5.83 2.66
CA SER A 59 -5.35 -6.02 1.62
C SER A 59 -5.12 -4.75 0.81
N TYR A 60 -3.85 -4.43 0.52
CA TYR A 60 -3.48 -3.24 -0.25
C TYR A 60 -4.17 -3.18 -1.63
N ALA A 61 -4.43 -4.34 -2.26
CA ALA A 61 -5.05 -4.40 -3.57
C ALA A 61 -6.46 -3.78 -3.58
N LYS A 62 -7.17 -3.82 -2.45
CA LYS A 62 -8.48 -3.19 -2.26
C LYS A 62 -8.39 -1.67 -2.04
N MET A 63 -7.20 -1.17 -1.70
CA MET A 63 -6.95 0.25 -1.45
C MET A 63 -6.47 1.01 -2.69
N ILE A 64 -6.13 0.32 -3.78
CA ILE A 64 -5.73 0.96 -5.03
C ILE A 64 -6.89 1.77 -5.61
N ASP A 65 -6.61 3.02 -5.98
CA ASP A 65 -7.49 3.85 -6.78
C ASP A 65 -7.36 3.49 -8.26
N ALA A 66 -8.50 3.25 -8.92
CA ALA A 66 -8.52 2.81 -10.31
C ALA A 66 -8.06 3.89 -11.30
N ALA A 67 -8.24 5.18 -10.96
CA ALA A 67 -7.91 6.28 -11.87
C ALA A 67 -6.42 6.67 -11.80
N THR A 68 -5.84 6.66 -10.59
CA THR A 68 -4.49 7.18 -10.33
C THR A 68 -3.47 6.09 -10.01
N THR A 69 -3.90 4.86 -9.73
CA THR A 69 -3.10 3.75 -9.19
C THR A 69 -2.46 4.02 -7.82
N PHE A 70 -2.77 5.16 -7.20
CA PHE A 70 -2.32 5.50 -5.85
C PHE A 70 -3.17 4.80 -4.81
N GLN A 71 -2.63 4.70 -3.59
CA GLN A 71 -3.37 4.14 -2.47
C GLN A 71 -4.37 5.17 -1.94
N LYS A 72 -5.59 4.74 -1.61
CA LYS A 72 -6.61 5.54 -0.91
C LYS A 72 -6.29 5.70 0.58
N VAL A 73 -5.08 6.12 0.85
CA VAL A 73 -4.57 6.38 2.20
C VAL A 73 -3.76 7.68 2.17
N LYS A 74 -3.64 8.31 3.33
CA LYS A 74 -2.79 9.48 3.53
C LYS A 74 -1.70 9.13 4.53
N LYS A 75 -0.43 9.35 4.18
CA LYS A 75 0.65 9.11 5.14
C LYS A 75 0.54 10.09 6.32
N LEU A 76 0.70 9.57 7.53
CA LEU A 76 0.87 10.35 8.75
C LEU A 76 2.37 10.27 9.08
N ASP A 77 3.02 11.43 9.18
CA ASP A 77 4.47 11.56 9.36
C ASP A 77 5.04 10.71 10.51
#